data_AF-A0A9W7XMF9-F1
#
_entry.id   AF-A0A9W7XMF9-F1
#
_cell.length_a   1.000
_cell.length_b   1.000
_cell.length_c   1.000
_cell.angle_alpha   90.00
_cell.angle_beta   90.00
_cell.angle_gamma   90.00
#
_symmetry.space_group_name_H-M   'P 1'
#
loop_
_entity.id
_entity.type
_entity.pdbx_description
1 polymer ?
#
loop_
_entity_poly.entity_id
_entity_poly.type
_entity_poly.pdbx_seq_one_letter_code
_entity_poly.pdbx_strand_id
1 'polypeptide(L)'
;MKLKVISIIAFASCVAAAWTAAQKIGIYSMIQKMAQSEPGSMEERITYGKMAIFFDDWLTSAQLSSPVDSSQYRSGLFSLLAHISTIKSDAAKDPAGNQNIEYLISRIRSSYGDSLYKFFGHPN
;
A
#
# COMPACT_ATOMS: atom_id res chain seq x y z
N MET A 1 11.94 -8.44 -59.78
CA MET A 1 10.88 -9.10 -58.97
C MET A 1 11.53 -9.86 -57.83
N LYS A 2 11.39 -9.36 -56.60
CA LYS A 2 11.24 -10.11 -55.33
C LYS A 2 11.25 -9.09 -54.19
N LEU A 3 10.06 -8.81 -53.67
CA LEU A 3 9.84 -8.14 -52.39
C LEU A 3 10.53 -8.90 -51.26
N LYS A 4 11.12 -8.17 -50.31
CA LYS A 4 11.21 -8.56 -48.88
C LYS A 4 10.90 -7.31 -48.07
N VAL A 5 9.62 -7.02 -47.87
CA VAL A 5 8.89 -7.19 -46.59
C VAL A 5 9.61 -6.48 -45.44
N ILE A 6 9.13 -5.27 -45.19
CA ILE A 6 9.23 -4.52 -43.93
C ILE A 6 8.60 -5.39 -42.83
N SER A 7 9.32 -5.63 -41.75
CA SER A 7 8.76 -5.99 -40.42
C SER A 7 9.84 -5.88 -39.36
N ILE A 8 10.16 -4.66 -38.93
CA ILE A 8 10.73 -4.41 -37.61
C ILE A 8 9.75 -3.48 -36.89
N ILE A 9 8.59 -4.02 -36.54
CA ILE A 9 7.68 -3.43 -35.56
C ILE A 9 7.41 -4.51 -34.52
N ALA A 10 7.43 -4.04 -33.27
CA ALA A 10 6.96 -4.72 -32.06
C ALA A 10 7.88 -5.79 -31.45
N PHE A 11 8.94 -5.32 -30.79
CA PHE A 11 9.20 -5.79 -29.43
C PHE A 11 9.43 -4.57 -28.53
N ALA A 12 8.39 -3.73 -28.42
CA ALA A 12 8.17 -3.02 -27.17
C ALA A 12 7.77 -4.10 -26.15
N SER A 13 8.77 -4.79 -25.60
CA SER A 13 8.58 -5.68 -24.48
C SER A 13 7.95 -4.83 -23.38
N CYS A 14 6.66 -5.06 -23.14
CA CYS A 14 6.01 -4.73 -21.88
C CYS A 14 6.75 -5.49 -20.79
N VAL A 15 7.89 -4.96 -20.36
CA VAL A 15 8.48 -5.31 -19.08
C VAL A 15 7.49 -4.74 -18.07
N ALA A 16 6.53 -5.56 -17.64
CA ALA A 16 5.72 -5.23 -16.49
C ALA A 16 6.70 -4.91 -15.37
N ALA A 17 6.74 -3.64 -14.96
CA ALA A 17 7.79 -3.12 -14.10
C ALA A 17 7.81 -3.91 -12.79
N ALA A 18 8.73 -4.86 -12.69
CA ALA A 18 8.98 -5.55 -11.44
C ALA A 18 9.50 -4.49 -10.45
N TRP A 19 9.02 -4.53 -9.21
CA TRP A 19 9.46 -3.58 -8.20
C TRP A 19 10.98 -3.60 -8.08
N THR A 20 11.55 -2.41 -7.96
CA THR A 20 12.98 -2.28 -7.65
C THR A 20 13.28 -2.91 -6.28
N ALA A 21 14.51 -3.37 -6.08
CA ALA A 21 14.94 -3.92 -4.79
C ALA A 21 14.73 -2.92 -3.64
N ALA A 22 14.96 -1.63 -3.89
CA ALA A 22 14.71 -0.56 -2.93
C ALA A 22 13.23 -0.48 -2.52
N GLN A 23 12.30 -0.65 -3.47
CA GLN A 23 10.88 -0.63 -3.16
C GLN A 23 10.45 -1.81 -2.28
N LYS A 24 10.98 -3.01 -2.57
CA LYS A 24 10.75 -4.20 -1.74
C LYS A 24 11.26 -3.99 -0.32
N ILE A 25 12.50 -3.51 -0.16
CA ILE A 25 13.11 -3.25 1.15
C ILE A 25 12.30 -2.22 1.93
N GLY A 26 11.86 -1.13 1.29
CA GLY A 26 11.05 -0.09 1.92
C GLY A 26 9.74 -0.65 2.45
N ILE A 27 8.98 -1.34 1.61
CA ILE A 27 7.68 -1.93 1.99
C ILE A 27 7.85 -2.97 3.09
N TYR A 28 8.81 -3.89 2.98
CA TYR A 28 9.02 -4.95 3.97
C TYR A 28 9.47 -4.39 5.32
N SER A 29 10.31 -3.36 5.32
CA SER A 29 10.74 -2.68 6.55
C SER A 29 9.56 -2.01 7.26
N MET A 30 8.63 -1.42 6.49
CA MET A 30 7.40 -0.84 7.06
C MET A 30 6.44 -1.92 7.57
N ILE A 31 6.32 -3.07 6.89
CA ILE A 31 5.54 -4.22 7.36
C ILE A 31 6.06 -4.76 8.68
N GLN A 32 7.38 -4.95 8.79
CA GLN A 32 7.99 -5.42 10.03
C GLN A 32 7.70 -4.48 11.21
N LYS A 33 7.75 -3.16 10.98
CA LYS A 33 7.36 -2.18 12.00
C LYS A 33 5.87 -2.28 12.36
N MET A 34 4.98 -2.47 11.38
CA MET A 34 3.55 -2.64 11.65
C MET A 34 3.22 -3.93 12.40
N ALA A 35 3.96 -5.00 12.16
CA ALA A 35 3.79 -6.26 12.89
C ALA A 35 4.11 -6.13 14.39
N GLN A 36 4.79 -5.06 14.79
CA GLN A 36 5.17 -4.77 16.18
C GLN A 36 4.27 -3.71 16.84
N SER A 37 3.40 -3.04 16.08
CA SER A 37 2.49 -2.01 16.59
C SER A 37 1.10 -2.56 16.90
N GLU A 38 0.38 -1.93 17.83
CA GLU A 38 -1.05 -2.20 18.07
C GLU A 38 -1.93 -1.52 17.01
N PRO A 39 -3.08 -2.11 16.61
CA PRO A 39 -4.00 -1.46 15.70
C PRO A 39 -4.48 -0.10 16.24
N GLY A 40 -4.44 0.93 15.41
CA GLY A 40 -4.83 2.29 15.77
C GLY A 40 -3.82 3.02 16.66
N SER A 41 -2.68 2.42 17.01
CA SER A 41 -1.63 3.08 17.79
C SER A 41 -0.98 4.23 17.03
N MET A 42 -0.29 5.12 17.75
CA MET A 42 0.45 6.22 17.12
C MET A 42 1.54 5.69 16.18
N GLU A 43 2.24 4.63 16.56
CA GLU A 43 3.30 3.97 15.77
C GLU A 43 2.75 3.40 14.45
N GLU A 44 1.58 2.78 14.49
CA GLU A 44 0.91 2.27 13.30
C GLU A 44 0.56 3.44 12.36
N ARG A 45 -0.02 4.51 12.89
CA ARG A 45 -0.40 5.71 12.12
C ARG A 45 0.80 6.39 11.47
N ILE A 46 1.92 6.51 12.20
CA ILE A 46 3.18 7.04 11.67
C ILE A 46 3.69 6.14 10.54
N THR A 47 3.58 4.82 10.68
CA THR A 47 4.05 3.87 9.67
C THR A 47 3.19 3.93 8.41
N TYR A 48 1.86 4.03 8.54
CA TYR A 48 0.96 4.29 7.42
C TYR A 48 1.29 5.63 6.72
N GLY A 49 1.53 6.70 7.49
CA GLY A 49 1.90 8.00 6.92
C GLY A 49 3.21 7.95 6.13
N LYS A 50 4.22 7.23 6.64
CA LYS A 50 5.49 6.99 5.90
C LYS A 50 5.27 6.16 4.65
N MET A 51 4.37 5.19 4.69
CA MET A 51 4.02 4.39 3.52
C MET A 51 3.31 5.21 2.45
N ALA A 52 2.42 6.13 2.84
CA ALA A 52 1.80 7.06 1.90
C ALA A 52 2.82 7.99 1.24
N ILE A 53 3.77 8.54 2.01
CA ILE A 53 4.89 9.35 1.46
C ILE A 53 5.75 8.51 0.51
N PHE A 54 5.97 7.23 0.82
CA PHE A 54 6.70 6.33 -0.06
C PHE A 54 5.99 6.12 -1.42
N PHE A 55 4.67 6.25 -1.45
CA PHE A 55 3.85 6.31 -2.67
C PHE A 55 3.66 7.72 -3.24
N ASP A 56 4.42 8.70 -2.76
CA ASP A 56 4.33 10.12 -3.11
C ASP A 56 2.94 10.76 -2.85
N ASP A 57 2.20 10.23 -1.87
CA ASP A 57 0.87 10.70 -1.48
C ASP A 57 0.91 11.43 -0.13
N TRP A 58 1.31 12.70 -0.20
CA TRP A 58 1.40 13.59 0.96
C TRP A 58 0.05 13.92 1.59
N LEU A 59 -1.03 13.95 0.80
CA LEU A 59 -2.38 14.19 1.29
C LEU A 59 -2.85 13.02 2.16
N THR A 60 -2.68 11.80 1.67
CA THR A 60 -3.02 10.59 2.44
C THR A 60 -2.18 10.51 3.71
N SER A 61 -0.91 10.89 3.67
CA SER A 61 -0.07 10.98 4.87
C SER A 61 -0.64 11.95 5.92
N ALA A 62 -1.06 13.14 5.50
CA ALA A 62 -1.69 14.12 6.39
C ALA A 62 -3.03 13.59 6.95
N GLN A 63 -3.84 12.93 6.13
CA GLN A 63 -5.11 12.31 6.56
C GLN A 63 -4.88 11.23 7.63
N LEU A 64 -3.86 10.39 7.48
CA LEU A 64 -3.50 9.34 8.43
C LEU A 64 -2.98 9.87 9.78
N SER A 65 -2.59 11.14 9.84
CA SER A 65 -2.23 11.83 11.09
C SER A 65 -3.44 12.34 11.88
N SER A 66 -4.64 12.30 11.30
CA SER A 66 -5.89 12.72 11.97
C SER A 66 -6.27 11.76 13.11
N PRO A 67 -7.16 12.17 14.04
CA PRO A 67 -7.69 11.28 15.08
C PRO A 67 -8.27 9.99 14.51
N VAL A 68 -8.12 8.86 15.22
CA VAL A 68 -8.49 7.52 14.72
C VAL A 68 -9.97 7.41 14.41
N ASP A 69 -10.83 8.10 15.16
CA ASP A 69 -12.29 8.15 14.97
C ASP A 69 -12.74 9.11 13.86
N SER A 70 -11.82 9.88 13.27
CA SER A 70 -12.15 10.88 12.25
C SER A 70 -12.45 10.28 10.87
N SER A 71 -13.29 10.98 10.10
CA SER A 71 -13.55 10.65 8.69
C SER A 71 -12.29 10.77 7.82
N GLN A 72 -11.40 11.70 8.16
CA GLN A 72 -10.14 11.94 7.48
C GLN A 72 -9.21 10.74 7.62
N TYR A 73 -9.09 10.18 8.84
CA TYR A 73 -8.29 8.98 9.06
C TYR A 73 -8.82 7.80 8.22
N ARG A 74 -10.13 7.59 8.19
CA ARG A 74 -10.77 6.56 7.33
C ARG A 74 -10.52 6.78 5.84
N SER A 75 -10.62 8.02 5.38
CA SER A 75 -10.27 8.39 3.99
C SER A 75 -8.81 8.06 3.69
N GLY A 76 -7.89 8.39 4.59
CA GLY A 76 -6.47 8.08 4.44
C GLY A 76 -6.20 6.58 4.36
N LEU A 77 -6.85 5.77 5.22
CA LEU A 77 -6.75 4.31 5.16
C LEU A 77 -7.28 3.75 3.84
N PHE A 78 -8.38 4.30 3.32
CA PHE A 78 -8.94 3.88 2.03
C PHE A 78 -8.00 4.21 0.87
N SER A 79 -7.43 5.42 0.83
CA SER A 79 -6.44 5.80 -0.18
C SER A 79 -5.17 4.94 -0.11
N LEU A 80 -4.67 4.66 1.10
CA LEU A 80 -3.52 3.78 1.28
C LEU A 80 -3.81 2.36 0.79
N LEU A 81 -5.02 1.84 1.03
CA LEU A 81 -5.45 0.55 0.52
C LEU A 81 -5.51 0.52 -1.02
N ALA A 82 -5.90 1.64 -1.65
CA ALA A 82 -5.88 1.76 -3.10
C ALA A 82 -4.44 1.66 -3.65
N HIS A 83 -3.48 2.39 -3.06
CA HIS A 83 -2.06 2.28 -3.42
C HIS A 83 -1.51 0.86 -3.27
N ILE A 84 -1.87 0.15 -2.20
CA ILE A 84 -1.45 -1.24 -2.00
C ILE A 84 -2.11 -2.19 -3.02
N SER A 85 -3.34 -1.89 -3.43
CA SER A 85 -4.06 -2.70 -4.41
C SER A 85 -3.48 -2.57 -5.81
N THR A 86 -2.96 -1.39 -6.20
CA THR A 86 -2.32 -1.22 -7.52
C THR A 86 -1.07 -2.07 -7.66
N ILE A 87 -0.31 -2.22 -6.58
CA ILE A 87 0.95 -2.96 -6.58
C ILE A 87 0.78 -4.46 -6.30
N LYS A 88 -0.43 -4.90 -5.92
CA LYS A 88 -0.74 -6.31 -5.57
C LYS A 88 -0.43 -7.29 -6.71
N SER A 89 -0.74 -6.91 -7.96
CA SER A 89 -0.52 -7.77 -9.13
C SER A 89 0.98 -8.05 -9.38
N ASP A 90 1.85 -7.08 -9.09
CA ASP A 90 3.30 -7.24 -9.18
C ASP A 90 3.86 -8.02 -7.99
N ALA A 91 3.33 -7.79 -6.79
CA ALA A 91 3.69 -8.55 -5.61
C ALA A 91 3.33 -10.04 -5.74
N ALA A 92 2.23 -10.38 -6.43
CA ALA A 92 1.81 -11.75 -6.67
C ALA A 92 2.82 -12.60 -7.48
N LYS A 93 3.78 -11.95 -8.18
CA LYS A 93 4.86 -12.63 -8.91
C LYS A 93 5.95 -13.17 -7.98
N ASP A 94 5.95 -12.79 -6.71
CA ASP A 94 6.91 -13.18 -5.68
C ASP A 94 6.13 -13.71 -4.46
N PRO A 95 6.26 -15.01 -4.07
CA PRO A 95 5.50 -15.57 -2.95
C PRO A 95 5.61 -14.77 -1.65
N ALA A 96 6.81 -14.25 -1.34
CA ALA A 96 7.03 -13.42 -0.16
C ALA A 96 6.36 -12.05 -0.32
N GLY A 97 6.39 -11.47 -1.52
CA GLY A 97 5.70 -10.22 -1.84
C GLY A 97 4.19 -10.33 -1.66
N ASN A 98 3.60 -11.42 -2.15
CA ASN A 98 2.17 -11.67 -2.02
C ASN A 98 1.73 -11.76 -0.55
N GLN A 99 2.44 -12.56 0.26
CA GLN A 99 2.13 -12.70 1.69
C GLN A 99 2.21 -11.36 2.44
N ASN A 100 3.23 -10.57 2.15
CA ASN A 100 3.43 -9.25 2.73
C ASN A 100 2.31 -8.27 2.36
N ILE A 101 1.86 -8.27 1.10
CA ILE A 101 0.76 -7.41 0.66
C ILE A 101 -0.58 -7.87 1.24
N GLU A 102 -0.85 -9.17 1.32
CA GLU A 102 -2.06 -9.67 1.99
C GLU A 102 -2.09 -9.31 3.48
N TYR A 103 -0.94 -9.40 4.16
CA TYR A 103 -0.80 -8.92 5.54
C TYR A 103 -1.16 -7.43 5.65
N LEU A 104 -0.62 -6.57 4.78
CA LEU A 104 -0.91 -5.14 4.76
C LEU A 104 -2.40 -4.85 4.55
N ILE A 105 -3.01 -5.51 3.57
CA ILE A 105 -4.43 -5.35 3.26
C ILE A 105 -5.29 -5.73 4.48
N SER A 106 -4.99 -6.87 5.10
CA SER A 106 -5.67 -7.33 6.30
C SER A 106 -5.53 -6.32 7.44
N ARG A 107 -4.30 -5.82 7.65
CA ARG A 107 -4.00 -4.87 8.71
C ARG A 107 -4.74 -3.54 8.55
N ILE A 108 -4.72 -2.95 7.36
CA ILE A 108 -5.43 -1.70 7.07
C ILE A 108 -6.94 -1.86 7.24
N ARG A 109 -7.51 -2.99 6.82
CA ARG A 109 -8.93 -3.29 7.05
C ARG A 109 -9.26 -3.38 8.54
N SER A 110 -8.38 -3.98 9.33
CA SER A 110 -8.54 -4.01 10.80
C SER A 110 -8.52 -2.60 11.40
N SER A 111 -7.56 -1.75 11.02
CA SER A 111 -7.49 -0.35 11.48
C SER A 111 -8.72 0.46 11.06
N TYR A 112 -9.27 0.18 9.87
CA TYR A 112 -10.51 0.81 9.40
C TYR A 112 -11.72 0.38 10.23
N GLY A 113 -11.82 -0.91 10.56
CA GLY A 113 -12.85 -1.44 11.46
C GLY A 113 -12.79 -0.82 12.86
N ASP A 114 -11.59 -0.72 13.44
CA ASP A 114 -11.36 -0.07 14.74
C ASP A 114 -11.74 1.42 14.72
N SER A 115 -11.40 2.13 13.63
CA SER A 115 -11.81 3.52 13.42
C SER A 115 -13.33 3.70 13.43
N LEU A 116 -14.08 2.81 12.75
CA LEU A 116 -15.53 2.84 12.75
C LEU A 116 -16.09 2.54 14.14
N TYR A 117 -15.56 1.53 14.83
CA TYR A 117 -15.97 1.16 16.18
C TYR A 117 -15.86 2.34 17.15
N LYS A 118 -14.72 3.06 17.13
CA LYS A 118 -14.50 4.25 17.95
C LYS A 118 -15.44 5.40 17.59
N PHE A 119 -15.69 5.63 16.29
CA PHE A 119 -16.59 6.67 15.82
C PHE A 119 -18.04 6.50 16.33
N PHE A 120 -18.53 5.26 16.44
CA PHE A 120 -19.88 4.99 16.95
C PHE A 120 -20.01 5.03 18.48
N GLY A 121 -19.01 5.56 19.19
CA GLY A 121 -19.10 5.86 20.61
C GLY A 121 -18.72 4.70 21.52
N HIS A 122 -17.74 3.88 21.12
CA HIS A 122 -17.12 2.89 22.01
C HIS A 122 -15.66 3.29 22.28
N PRO A 123 -15.42 4.38 23.05
CA PRO A 123 -14.07 4.74 23.48
C PRO A 123 -13.58 3.71 24.50
N ASN A 124 -12.40 3.13 24.26
CA ASN A 124 -11.66 2.35 25.26
C ASN A 124 -11.18 3.25 26.40
#